data_AF-A0A645JDY6-F1
#
_entry.id   AF-A0A645JDY6-F1
#
_cell.length_a   1.000
_cell.length_b   1.000
_cell.length_c   1.000
_cell.angle_alpha   90.00
_cell.angle_beta   90.00
_cell.angle_gamma   90.00
#
_symmetry.space_group_name_H-M   'P 1'
#
loop_
_entity.id
_entity.type
_entity.pdbx_description
1 polymer ?
#
loop_
_entity_poly.entity_id
_entity_poly.type
_entity_poly.pdbx_seq_one_letter_code
_entity_poly.pdbx_strand_id
1 'polypeptide(L)' 'MLRQQAIDAAKEARRWGESVTLPQMNAHDRRIIHITLEGESDIQTESNGEGNLKSVIVSLKKS' A
#
# COMPACT_ATOMS: atom_id res chain seq x y z
N MET A 1 -5.09 -5.78 12.11
CA MET A 1 -4.59 -4.39 11.99
C MET A 1 -4.08 -4.08 10.59
N LEU A 2 -3.04 -4.76 10.08
CA LEU A 2 -2.43 -4.46 8.77
C LEU A 2 -3.39 -4.48 7.57
N ARG A 3 -4.32 -5.44 7.50
CA ARG A 3 -5.34 -5.48 6.44
C ARG A 3 -6.23 -4.23 6.45
N GLN A 4 -6.66 -3.82 7.63
CA GLN A 4 -7.48 -2.62 7.79
C GLN A 4 -6.69 -1.36 7.38
N GLN A 5 -5.43 -1.28 7.79
CA GLN A 5 -4.54 -0.20 7.40
C GLN A 5 -4.34 -0.12 5.88
N ALA A 6 -4.24 -1.26 5.19
CA ALA A 6 -4.18 -1.30 3.73
C ALA A 6 -5.47 -0.76 3.09
N ILE A 7 -6.63 -1.20 3.59
CA ILE A 7 -7.95 -0.77 3.10
C ILE A 7 -8.14 0.73 3.31
N ASP A 8 -7.73 1.26 4.47
CA ASP A 8 -7.88 2.68 4.77
C ASP A 8 -6.96 3.54 3.91
N ALA A 9 -5.73 3.10 3.65
CA ALA A 9 -4.83 3.76 2.71
C ALA A 9 -5.37 3.76 1.27
N ALA A 10 -5.99 2.66 0.82
CA ALA A 10 -6.63 2.62 -0.50
C ALA A 10 -7.84 3.58 -0.59
N LYS A 11 -8.65 3.68 0.47
CA LYS A 11 -9.75 4.66 0.53
C LYS A 11 -9.23 6.10 0.47
N GLU A 12 -8.15 6.38 1.19
CA GLU A 12 -7.53 7.70 1.21
C GLU A 12 -6.93 8.06 -0.16
N ALA A 13 -6.23 7.12 -0.81
CA ALA A 13 -5.72 7.29 -2.17
C ALA A 13 -6.84 7.55 -3.19
N ARG A 14 -7.98 6.86 -3.08
CA ARG A 14 -9.17 7.12 -3.91
C ARG A 14 -9.79 8.49 -3.64
N ARG A 15 -9.87 8.88 -2.36
CA ARG A 15 -10.51 10.11 -1.94
C ARG A 15 -9.77 11.34 -2.42
N TRP A 16 -8.44 11.32 -2.36
CA TRP A 16 -7.62 12.49 -2.66
C TRP A 16 -6.94 12.41 -4.03
N GLY A 17 -6.86 11.21 -4.62
CA GLY A 17 -6.11 10.99 -5.87
C GLY A 17 -4.59 10.99 -5.67
N GLU A 18 -4.12 11.07 -4.43
CA GLU A 18 -2.70 11.11 -4.06
C GLU A 18 -2.22 9.76 -3.53
N SER A 19 -0.91 9.52 -3.59
CA SER A 19 -0.32 8.31 -3.04
C SER A 19 -0.23 8.37 -1.51
N VAL A 20 -0.48 7.25 -0.84
CA VAL A 20 -0.36 7.10 0.61
C VAL A 20 0.84 6.23 0.91
N THR A 21 1.76 6.72 1.75
CA THR A 21 2.93 5.95 2.18
C THR A 21 2.67 5.36 3.56
N LEU A 22 2.65 4.03 3.65
CA LEU A 22 2.54 3.33 4.92
C LEU A 22 3.88 3.35 5.68
N PRO A 23 3.86 3.24 7.03
CA PRO A 23 5.06 3.09 7.85
C PRO A 23 5.97 1.95 7.37
N GLN A 24 7.26 2.05 7.70
CA GLN A 24 8.22 0.99 7.39
C GLN A 24 7.84 -0.32 8.10
N MET A 25 7.96 -1.44 7.38
CA MET A 25 7.63 -2.77 7.90
C MET A 25 8.53 -3.85 7.28
N ASN A 26 8.58 -5.02 7.91
CA ASN A 26 9.37 -6.16 7.45
C ASN A 26 8.73 -6.80 6.17
N ALA A 27 9.43 -7.74 5.54
CA ALA A 27 8.97 -8.36 4.30
C ALA A 27 7.62 -9.10 4.41
N HIS A 28 7.36 -9.74 5.57
CA HIS A 28 6.12 -10.45 5.81
C HIS A 28 4.92 -9.49 5.86
N ASP A 29 5.07 -8.38 6.59
CA ASP A 29 3.99 -7.41 6.76
C ASP A 29 3.70 -6.66 5.46
N ARG A 30 4.73 -6.32 4.66
CA ARG A 30 4.53 -5.75 3.32
C ARG A 30 3.74 -6.69 2.42
N ARG A 31 4.05 -7.99 2.47
CA ARG A 31 3.30 -9.00 1.70
C ARG A 31 1.82 -9.02 2.09
N ILE A 32 1.48 -8.81 3.36
CA ILE A 32 0.08 -8.68 3.79
C ILE A 32 -0.58 -7.48 3.12
N ILE A 33 0.07 -6.31 3.08
CA ILE A 33 -0.47 -5.12 2.41
C ILE A 33 -0.70 -5.40 0.91
N HIS A 34 0.32 -5.91 0.21
CA HIS A 34 0.26 -6.19 -1.22
C HIS A 34 -0.89 -7.15 -1.56
N ILE A 35 -0.99 -8.29 -0.88
CA ILE A 35 -2.05 -9.28 -1.11
C ILE A 35 -3.43 -8.71 -0.78
N THR A 36 -3.53 -7.88 0.26
CA THR A 36 -4.83 -7.28 0.64
C THR A 36 -5.37 -6.37 -0.46
N LEU A 37 -4.50 -5.69 -1.20
CA LEU A 37 -4.89 -4.72 -2.23
C LEU A 37 -4.75 -5.25 -3.68
N GLU A 38 -4.25 -6.48 -3.87
CA GLU A 38 -4.02 -7.07 -5.19
C GLU A 38 -5.30 -7.17 -6.04
N GLY A 39 -6.45 -7.40 -5.40
CA GLY A 39 -7.75 -7.51 -6.07
C GLY A 39 -8.38 -6.16 -6.46
N GLU A 40 -7.82 -5.04 -6.03
CA GLU A 40 -8.39 -3.71 -6.30
C GLU A 40 -7.99 -3.25 -7.70
N SER A 41 -8.97 -3.10 -8.60
CA SER A 41 -8.72 -2.85 -10.03
C SER A 41 -8.05 -1.50 -10.28
N ASP A 42 -8.32 -0.52 -9.43
CA ASP A 42 -7.89 0.88 -9.52
C ASP A 42 -6.66 1.20 -8.65
N ILE A 43 -6.19 0.27 -7.82
CA ILE A 43 -5.09 0.51 -6.85
C ILE A 43 -3.85 -0.31 -7.20
N GLN A 44 -2.68 0.32 -7.11
CA GLN A 44 -1.39 -0.35 -7.16
C GLN A 44 -0.62 -0.12 -5.86
N THR A 45 0.32 -1.02 -5.59
CA THR A 45 1.17 -0.97 -4.41
C THR A 45 2.64 -1.19 -4.77
N GLU A 46 3.54 -0.43 -4.16
CA GLU A 46 4.99 -0.53 -4.40
C GLU A 46 5.76 -0.48 -3.08
N SER A 47 6.73 -1.37 -2.91
CA SER A 47 7.65 -1.30 -1.76
C SER A 47 8.76 -0.27 -2.04
N ASN A 48 8.88 0.75 -1.20
CA ASN A 48 9.91 1.80 -1.33
C ASN A 48 10.92 1.78 -0.17
N GLY A 49 12.18 2.09 -0.48
CA GLY A 49 13.30 2.14 0.47
C GLY A 49 14.31 1.00 0.35
N GLU A 50 15.37 1.11 1.15
CA GLU A 50 16.53 0.21 1.15
C GLU A 50 16.64 -0.60 2.45
N GLY A 51 17.33 -1.73 2.40
CA GLY A 51 17.52 -2.61 3.57
C GLY A 51 16.28 -3.47 3.92
N ASN A 52 16.27 -3.97 5.16
CA ASN A 52 15.29 -4.98 5.61
C ASN A 52 13.90 -4.39 5.89
N LEU A 53 13.84 -3.11 6.26
CA LEU A 53 12.61 -2.37 6.51
C LEU A 53 12.34 -1.46 5.32
N LYS A 54 11.14 -1.59 4.74
CA LYS A 54 10.69 -0.77 3.61
C LYS A 54 9.28 -0.30 3.88
N SER A 55 8.90 0.84 3.31
CA SER A 55 7.51 1.31 3.30
C SER A 55 6.77 0.69 2.12
N VAL A 56 5.44 0.76 2.16
CA VAL A 56 4.58 0.45 1.00
C VAL A 56 3.86 1.72 0.60
N ILE A 57 4.01 2.11 -0.66
CA ILE A 57 3.27 3.18 -1.31
C ILE A 57 2.01 2.57 -1.90
N VAL A 58 0.85 3.13 -1.58
CA VAL A 58 -0.46 2.79 -2.15
C VAL A 58 -0.89 3.96 -3.04
N SER A 59 -1.21 3.72 -4.30
CA SER A 59 -1.62 4.78 -5.23
C SER A 59 -2.67 4.28 -6.22
N LEU A 60 -3.37 5.21 -6.88
CA LEU A 60 -4.20 4.87 -8.03
C LEU A 60 -3.32 4.35 -9.18
N LYS A 61 -3.84 3.38 -9.96
CA LYS A 61 -3.25 2.99 -11.23
C LYS A 61 -3.41 4.13 -12.22
N LYS A 62 -2.34 4.47 -12.93
CA LYS A 62 -2.44 5.38 -14.06
C LYS A 62 -3.15 4.65 -15.19
N SER A 63 -4.23 5.25 -15.71
CA SER A 63 -4.92 4.80 -16.92
C SER A 63 -4.10 5.09 -18.16
#